data_AF-X1S2N4-F1
#
_entry.id   AF-X1S2N4-F1
#
_cell.length_a   1.000
_cell.length_b   1.000
_cell.length_c   1.000
_cell.angle_alpha   90.00
_cell.angle_beta   90.00
_cell.angle_gamma   90.00
#
_symmetry.space_group_name_H-M   'P 1'
#
loop_
_entity.id
_entity.type
_entity.pdbx_description
1 polymer ?
#
loop_
_entity_poly.entity_id
_entity_poly.type
_entity_poly.pdbx_seq_one_letter_code
_entity_poly.pdbx_strand_id
1 'polypeptide(L)'
;LVWTSFLGASIAFENRENVGVEFFTNKLPIKARKKLIIIMDMLSLVFFLFVIFYGMKFALQGWKVVSPATSIKMFFPYLGIPMGSLFCFVQILFNLIQNFYNE
;
A
#
# COMPACT_ATOMS: atom_id res chain seq x y z
N LEU A 1 -11.51 -12.54 3.73
CA LEU A 1 -10.38 -12.67 2.78
C LEU A 1 -9.90 -11.32 2.28
N VAL A 2 -10.62 -10.56 1.47
CA VAL A 2 -10.13 -9.26 0.96
C VAL A 2 -9.68 -8.31 2.08
N TRP A 3 -10.55 -8.06 3.07
CA TRP A 3 -10.22 -7.22 4.23
C TRP A 3 -9.02 -7.74 5.02
N THR A 4 -8.99 -9.03 5.34
CA THR A 4 -7.90 -9.64 6.12
C THR A 4 -6.58 -9.68 5.35
N SER A 5 -6.62 -9.87 4.02
CA SER A 5 -5.44 -9.85 3.17
C SER A 5 -4.87 -8.45 3.01
N PHE A 6 -5.71 -7.42 2.85
CA PHE A 6 -5.28 -6.03 2.73
C PHE A 6 -4.86 -5.42 4.07
N LEU A 7 -5.55 -5.72 5.17
CA LEU A 7 -5.12 -5.34 6.52
C LEU A 7 -3.82 -6.06 6.90
N GLY A 8 -3.70 -7.36 6.60
CA GLY A 8 -2.46 -8.12 6.79
C GLY A 8 -1.31 -7.57 5.94
N ALA A 9 -1.57 -7.19 4.69
CA ALA A 9 -0.58 -6.53 3.84
C ALA A 9 -0.13 -5.18 4.43
N SER A 10 -1.04 -4.38 4.99
CA SER A 10 -0.67 -3.14 5.67
C SER A 10 0.27 -3.36 6.85
N ILE A 11 -0.02 -4.37 7.68
CA ILE A 11 0.84 -4.73 8.83
C ILE A 11 2.20 -5.27 8.35
N ALA A 12 2.25 -5.98 7.22
CA ALA A 12 3.53 -6.41 6.64
C ALA A 12 4.35 -5.23 6.12
N PHE A 13 3.69 -4.20 5.55
CA PHE A 13 4.33 -2.96 5.14
C PHE A 13 4.85 -2.13 6.33
N GLU A 14 4.21 -2.22 7.51
CA GLU A 14 4.66 -1.57 8.76
C GLU A 14 6.04 -2.05 9.20
N ASN A 15 6.32 -3.35 9.09
CA ASN A 15 7.59 -3.93 9.51
C ASN A 15 8.77 -3.55 8.59
N ARG A 16 8.59 -2.58 7.68
CA ARG A 16 9.57 -2.17 6.66
C ARG A 16 10.09 -3.38 5.87
N GLU A 17 9.26 -4.39 5.71
CA GLU A 17 9.55 -5.57 4.89
C GLU A 17 9.41 -5.28 3.39
N ASN A 18 9.91 -4.13 2.93
CA ASN A 18 10.49 -4.06 1.61
C ASN A 18 11.81 -4.87 1.62
N VAL A 19 11.77 -6.14 2.04
CA VAL A 19 12.92 -7.05 2.21
C VAL A 19 13.73 -7.12 0.92
N GLY A 20 13.05 -7.01 -0.23
CA GLY A 20 13.70 -6.93 -1.54
C GLY A 20 14.54 -5.67 -1.74
N VAL A 21 14.10 -4.52 -1.23
CA VAL A 21 14.84 -3.24 -1.35
C VAL A 21 15.98 -3.18 -0.34
N GLU A 22 15.80 -3.68 0.89
CA GLU A 22 16.90 -3.77 1.86
C GLU A 22 18.04 -4.69 1.38
N PHE A 23 17.71 -5.83 0.77
CA PHE A 23 18.72 -6.75 0.25
C PHE A 23 19.58 -6.11 -0.85
N PHE A 24 18.94 -5.35 -1.75
CA PHE A 24 19.66 -4.66 -2.83
C PHE A 24 20.42 -3.43 -2.30
N THR A 25 19.82 -2.65 -1.40
CA THR A 25 20.42 -1.42 -0.87
C THR A 25 21.54 -1.65 0.14
N ASN A 26 21.57 -2.79 0.85
CA ASN A 26 22.67 -3.14 1.76
C ASN A 26 24.01 -3.40 1.04
N LYS A 27 24.01 -3.62 -0.28
CA LYS A 27 25.24 -3.73 -1.08
C LYS A 27 25.77 -2.39 -1.59
N LEU A 28 25.05 -1.28 -1.38
CA LEU A 28 25.44 0.04 -1.88
C LEU A 28 26.04 0.95 -0.79
N PRO A 29 26.92 1.89 -1.18
CA PRO A 29 27.43 2.91 -0.27
C PRO A 29 26.30 3.79 0.29
N ILE A 30 26.45 4.23 1.55
CA ILE A 30 25.44 4.94 2.37
C ILE A 30 24.70 6.07 1.63
N LYS A 31 25.41 6.88 0.84
CA LYS A 31 24.82 8.01 0.09
C LYS A 31 23.93 7.57 -1.08
N ALA A 32 24.27 6.47 -1.76
CA ALA A 32 23.48 5.92 -2.85
C ALA A 32 22.25 5.15 -2.33
N ARG A 33 22.42 4.43 -1.21
CA ARG A 33 21.32 3.77 -0.49
C ARG A 33 20.20 4.74 -0.13
N LYS A 34 20.55 5.91 0.42
CA LYS A 34 19.54 6.90 0.85
C LYS A 34 18.71 7.45 -0.32
N LYS A 35 19.36 7.78 -1.44
CA LYS A 35 18.67 8.23 -2.66
C LYS A 35 17.74 7.16 -3.22
N LEU A 36 18.19 5.90 -3.24
CA LEU A 36 17.37 4.78 -3.73
C LEU A 36 16.13 4.55 -2.86
N ILE A 37 16.27 4.62 -1.54
CA ILE A 37 15.13 4.48 -0.61
C ILE A 37 14.08 5.56 -0.89
N ILE A 38 14.50 6.83 -1.00
CA ILE A 38 13.58 7.94 -1.29
C ILE A 38 12.85 7.74 -2.63
N ILE A 39 13.56 7.28 -3.67
CA ILE A 39 12.96 7.01 -4.99
C ILE A 39 11.94 5.86 -4.90
N MET A 40 12.27 4.79 -4.17
CA MET A 40 11.38 3.64 -4.00
C MET A 40 10.14 3.97 -3.17
N ASP A 41 10.29 4.77 -2.10
CA ASP A 41 9.17 5.27 -1.31
C ASP A 41 8.25 6.15 -2.18
N MET A 42 8.82 7.04 -2.99
CA MET A 42 8.05 7.88 -3.92
C MET A 42 7.31 7.04 -4.97
N LEU A 43 7.95 6.04 -5.58
CA LEU A 43 7.31 5.11 -6.50
C LEU A 43 6.17 4.34 -5.83
N SER A 44 6.39 3.87 -4.61
CA SER A 44 5.39 3.14 -3.84
C SER A 44 4.19 4.03 -3.48
N LEU A 45 4.41 5.30 -3.11
CA LEU A 45 3.33 6.27 -2.88
C LEU A 45 2.46 6.45 -4.13
N VAL A 46 3.08 6.62 -5.30
CA VAL A 46 2.35 6.75 -6.57
C VAL A 46 1.56 5.48 -6.88
N PHE A 47 2.17 4.30 -6.67
CA PHE A 47 1.51 3.02 -6.84
C PHE A 47 0.28 2.88 -5.94
N PHE A 48 0.42 3.12 -4.63
CA PHE A 48 -0.70 3.02 -3.70
C PHE A 48 -1.78 4.06 -3.98
N LEU A 49 -1.42 5.28 -4.38
CA LEU A 49 -2.39 6.29 -4.81
C LEU A 49 -3.22 5.81 -6.01
N PHE A 50 -2.55 5.17 -6.98
CA PHE A 50 -3.22 4.55 -8.12
C PHE A 50 -4.16 3.42 -7.67
N VAL A 51 -3.71 2.53 -6.78
CA VAL A 51 -4.53 1.44 -6.25
C VAL A 51 -5.74 1.97 -5.47
N ILE A 52 -5.60 3.07 -4.71
CA ILE A 52 -6.74 3.72 -4.02
C ILE A 52 -7.76 4.21 -5.05
N PHE A 53 -7.32 4.93 -6.08
CA PHE A 53 -8.21 5.51 -7.09
C PHE A 53 -8.96 4.44 -7.89
N TYR A 54 -8.24 3.44 -8.40
CA TYR A 54 -8.84 2.34 -9.16
C TYR A 54 -9.61 1.37 -8.27
N GLY A 55 -9.11 1.09 -7.06
CA GLY A 55 -9.78 0.27 -6.06
C GLY A 55 -11.12 0.86 -5.63
N MET A 56 -11.21 2.19 -5.49
CA MET A 56 -12.47 2.88 -5.20
C MET A 56 -13.45 2.81 -6.39
N LYS A 57 -12.98 3.02 -7.62
CA LYS A 57 -13.81 2.81 -8.83
C LYS A 57 -14.31 1.37 -8.94
N PHE A 58 -13.46 0.39 -8.63
CA PHE A 58 -13.81 -1.02 -8.65
C PHE A 58 -14.83 -1.37 -7.56
N ALA A 59 -14.66 -0.83 -6.34
CA ALA A 59 -15.62 -1.00 -5.27
C ALA A 59 -17.00 -0.45 -5.68
N LEU A 60 -17.06 0.76 -6.23
CA LEU A 60 -18.29 1.38 -6.73
C LEU A 60 -18.99 0.55 -7.82
N GLN A 61 -18.24 -0.11 -8.70
CA GLN A 61 -18.81 -1.06 -9.67
C GLN A 61 -19.46 -2.27 -8.97
N GLY A 62 -18.86 -2.74 -7.88
CA GLY A 62 -19.41 -3.77 -7.00
C GLY A 62 -20.74 -3.40 -6.32
N TRP A 63 -21.18 -2.13 -6.40
CA TRP A 63 -22.54 -1.75 -5.97
C TRP A 63 -23.63 -2.27 -6.90
N LYS A 64 -23.31 -2.46 -8.19
CA LYS A 64 -24.22 -3.00 -9.21
C LYS A 64 -24.20 -4.53 -9.26
N VAL A 65 -23.21 -5.16 -8.61
CA VAL A 65 -23.04 -6.61 -8.58
C VAL A 65 -23.51 -7.13 -7.22
N VAL A 66 -24.62 -7.85 -7.23
CA VAL A 66 -25.15 -8.54 -6.05
C VAL A 66 -24.61 -9.97 -6.05
N SER A 67 -24.05 -10.39 -4.92
CA SER A 67 -23.61 -11.78 -4.74
C SER A 67 -24.80 -12.74 -4.87
N PRO A 68 -24.76 -13.74 -5.78
CA PRO A 68 -25.83 -14.72 -5.93
C PRO A 68 -26.02 -15.59 -4.68
N ALA A 69 -24.97 -15.75 -3.86
CA ALA A 69 -24.94 -16.63 -2.71
C ALA A 69 -25.38 -15.96 -1.40
N THR A 70 -25.27 -14.64 -1.29
CA THR A 70 -25.49 -13.91 -0.02
C THR A 70 -26.43 -12.71 -0.14
N SER A 71 -26.87 -12.34 -1.35
CA SER A 71 -27.72 -11.15 -1.61
C SER A 71 -27.15 -9.81 -1.11
N ILE A 72 -25.87 -9.78 -0.71
CA ILE A 72 -25.16 -8.58 -0.28
C ILE A 72 -24.44 -7.96 -1.49
N LYS A 73 -24.40 -6.63 -1.54
CA LYS A 73 -23.66 -5.87 -2.56
C LYS A 73 -22.16 -6.11 -2.41
N MET A 74 -21.46 -6.44 -3.50
CA MET A 74 -20.00 -6.68 -3.48
C MET A 74 -19.17 -5.42 -3.17
N PHE A 75 -19.80 -4.25 -3.09
CA PHE A 75 -19.20 -3.01 -2.62
C PHE A 75 -18.45 -3.16 -1.28
N PHE A 76 -19.07 -3.80 -0.27
CA PHE A 76 -18.47 -3.91 1.06
C PHE A 76 -17.17 -4.76 1.09
N PRO A 77 -17.12 -5.94 0.45
CA PRO A 77 -15.86 -6.66 0.26
C PRO A 77 -14.79 -5.87 -0.48
N TYR A 78 -15.14 -5.18 -1.56
CA TYR A 78 -14.19 -4.47 -2.41
C TYR A 78 -13.64 -3.18 -1.79
N LEU A 79 -14.36 -2.59 -0.83
CA LEU A 79 -13.84 -1.48 -0.02
C LEU A 79 -12.59 -1.83 0.79
N GLY A 80 -12.32 -3.11 1.05
CA GLY A 80 -11.07 -3.52 1.72
C GLY A 80 -9.81 -3.14 0.94
N ILE A 81 -9.90 -3.05 -0.39
CA ILE A 81 -8.79 -2.68 -1.29
C ILE A 81 -8.35 -1.22 -1.09
N PRO A 82 -9.24 -0.19 -1.27
CA PRO A 82 -8.87 1.20 -1.05
C PRO A 82 -8.53 1.47 0.41
N MET A 83 -9.20 0.82 1.38
CA MET A 83 -8.87 0.98 2.81
C MET A 83 -7.46 0.49 3.14
N GLY A 84 -7.08 -0.74 2.78
CA GLY A 84 -5.73 -1.25 3.06
C GLY A 84 -4.64 -0.46 2.33
N SER A 85 -4.92 -0.04 1.09
CA SER A 85 -4.00 0.79 0.31
C SER A 85 -3.80 2.18 0.95
N LEU A 86 -4.84 2.74 1.57
CA LEU A 86 -4.76 4.00 2.31
C LEU A 86 -3.87 3.88 3.55
N PHE A 87 -3.97 2.78 4.30
CA PHE A 87 -3.06 2.53 5.42
C PHE A 87 -1.60 2.40 4.97
N CYS A 88 -1.33 1.61 3.92
CA CYS A 88 0.02 1.52 3.34
C CYS A 88 0.55 2.89 2.88
N PHE A 89 -0.29 3.71 2.25
CA PHE A 89 0.08 5.05 1.78
C PHE A 89 0.48 5.96 2.95
N VAL A 90 -0.30 5.99 4.03
CA VAL A 90 0.01 6.79 5.23
C VAL A 90 1.31 6.34 5.87
N GLN A 91 1.56 5.02 5.91
CA GLN A 91 2.76 4.48 6.52
C GLN A 91 4.03 4.82 5.73
N ILE A 92 3.99 4.73 4.40
CA ILE A 92 5.11 5.14 3.55
C ILE A 92 5.35 6.65 3.67
N LEU A 93 4.29 7.44 3.76
CA LEU A 93 4.42 8.89 3.97
C LEU A 93 5.11 9.21 5.30
N PHE A 94 4.73 8.51 6.38
CA PHE A 94 5.38 8.65 7.68
C PHE A 94 6.86 8.26 7.63
N ASN A 95 7.18 7.14 6.97
CA ASN A 95 8.56 6.68 6.79
C ASN A 95 9.40 7.67 5.98
N LEU A 96 8.82 8.27 4.93
CA LEU A 96 9.48 9.28 4.12
C LEU A 96 9.80 10.52 4.96
N ILE A 97 8.83 11.04 5.72
CA ILE A 97 9.02 12.21 6.60
C ILE A 97 10.10 11.92 7.65
N GLN A 98 10.08 10.73 8.27
CA GLN A 98 11.10 10.33 9.24
C GLN A 98 12.50 10.27 8.61
N ASN A 99 12.62 9.76 7.37
CA ASN A 99 13.90 9.73 6.66
C ASN A 99 14.46 11.12 6.35
N PHE A 100 13.61 12.12 6.14
CA PHE A 100 14.00 13.52 5.98
C PHE A 100 14.34 14.20 7.30
N TYR A 101 13.63 13.91 8.38
CA TYR A 101 13.88 14.52 9.70
C TYR A 101 15.14 13.98 10.39
N ASN A 102 15.54 12.74 10.08
CA ASN A 102 16.78 12.13 10.61
C ASN A 102 18.03 12.53 9.79
N GLU A 103 17.98 13.63 9.02
CA GLU A 103 19.13 14.36 8.47
C GLU A 103 19.54 15.51 9.39
#